data_AF-A0A7S2BS94-F1
#
_entry.id   AF-A0A7S2BS94-F1
#
_cell.length_a   1.000
_cell.length_b   1.000
_cell.length_c   1.000
_cell.angle_alpha   90.00
_cell.angle_beta   90.00
_cell.angle_gamma   90.00
#
_symmetry.space_group_name_H-M   'P 1'
#
loop_
_entity.id
_entity.type
_entity.pdbx_description
1 polymer ?
#
loop_
_entity_poly.entity_id
_entity_poly.type
_entity_poly.pdbx_seq_one_letter_code
_entity_poly.pdbx_strand_id
1 'polypeptide(L)'
;VDFVLQAWSIKTGLSARAYKWSEEGQGVQLTLALGPENRWCAHVQRAHRSNGTYLRVDRRRASFTQFCYDPDCRAAGFRGSDELPIPPSLCMPSASACTPACAPAASEVSRTSSAIEGWLSEQALAALPLDEIG
;
A
#
# COMPACT_ATOMS: atom_id res chain seq x y z
N VAL A 1 -3.65 -5.30 7.60
CA VAL A 1 -3.87 -3.84 7.73
C VAL A 1 -2.58 -3.12 8.09
N ASP A 2 -1.84 -3.58 9.11
CA ASP A 2 -0.62 -2.92 9.59
C ASP A 2 0.45 -2.64 8.52
N PHE A 3 0.80 -3.66 7.72
CA PHE A 3 1.74 -3.52 6.59
C PHE A 3 1.38 -2.37 5.64
N VAL A 4 0.10 -2.21 5.30
CA VAL A 4 -0.35 -1.20 4.33
C VAL A 4 -0.14 0.21 4.88
N LEU A 5 -0.41 0.40 6.17
CA LEU A 5 -0.18 1.67 6.85
C LEU A 5 1.31 1.97 6.99
N GLN A 6 2.13 0.97 7.34
CA GLN A 6 3.58 1.13 7.41
C GLN A 6 4.18 1.46 6.04
N ALA A 7 3.80 0.73 5.00
CA ALA A 7 4.26 0.96 3.63
C ALA A 7 3.86 2.36 3.13
N TRP A 8 2.63 2.80 3.42
CA TRP A 8 2.19 4.15 3.09
C TRP A 8 2.97 5.21 3.86
N SER A 9 3.26 4.98 5.14
CA SER A 9 4.04 5.91 5.96
C SER A 9 5.45 6.13 5.40
N ILE A 10 6.10 5.05 4.97
CA ILE A 10 7.42 5.11 4.32
C ILE A 10 7.33 5.88 3.01
N LYS A 11 6.32 5.59 2.17
CA LYS A 11 6.13 6.26 0.87
C LYS A 11 5.93 7.77 1.01
N THR A 12 5.16 8.22 2.00
CA THR A 12 4.82 9.65 2.14
C THR A 12 5.73 10.40 3.12
N GLY A 13 6.55 9.70 3.91
CA GLY A 13 7.29 10.30 5.02
C GLY A 13 6.40 10.85 6.15
N LEU A 14 5.13 10.43 6.20
CA LEU A 14 4.14 10.89 7.18
C LEU A 14 3.56 9.70 7.93
N SER A 15 3.35 9.83 9.24
CA SER A 15 2.70 8.80 10.05
C SER A 15 1.34 8.45 9.44
N ALA A 16 1.12 7.20 9.05
CA ALA A 16 -0.17 6.72 8.57
C ALA A 16 -0.85 5.86 9.65
N ARG A 17 -2.01 6.30 10.09
CA ARG A 17 -2.88 5.56 11.01
C ARG A 17 -4.29 5.52 10.44
N ALA A 18 -4.94 4.37 10.51
CA ALA A 18 -6.35 4.28 10.17
C ALA A 18 -7.20 4.58 11.41
N TYR A 19 -8.07 5.58 11.34
CA TYR A 19 -9.03 5.86 12.42
C TYR A 19 -10.36 5.10 12.23
N LYS A 20 -10.64 4.68 10.98
CA LYS A 20 -11.81 3.89 10.61
C LYS A 20 -11.41 2.94 9.49
N TRP A 21 -11.97 1.74 9.52
CA TRP A 21 -11.83 0.77 8.45
C TRP A 21 -13.14 0.04 8.19
N SER A 22 -13.29 -0.51 6.99
CA SER A 22 -14.42 -1.34 6.61
C SER A 22 -13.99 -2.41 5.61
N GLU A 23 -14.71 -3.52 5.60
CA GLU A 23 -14.52 -4.62 4.66
C GLU A 23 -15.71 -4.72 3.70
N GLU A 24 -15.42 -5.12 2.46
CA GLU A 24 -16.41 -5.36 1.42
C GLU A 24 -16.07 -6.66 0.68
N GLY A 25 -17.09 -7.34 0.16
CA GLY A 25 -16.92 -8.54 -0.67
C GLY A 25 -16.26 -9.68 0.09
N GLN A 26 -16.76 -10.02 1.30
CA GLN A 26 -16.21 -11.08 2.15
C GLN A 26 -14.73 -10.86 2.52
N GLY A 27 -14.35 -9.60 2.77
CA GLY A 27 -12.99 -9.26 3.15
C GLY A 27 -12.01 -9.28 1.98
N VAL A 28 -12.47 -9.35 0.72
CA VAL A 28 -11.64 -9.16 -0.48
C VAL A 28 -11.09 -7.75 -0.53
N GLN A 29 -11.90 -6.77 -0.15
CA GLN A 29 -11.55 -5.37 -0.27
C GLN A 29 -11.64 -4.69 1.09
N LEU A 30 -10.56 -4.00 1.47
CA LEU A 30 -10.50 -3.24 2.71
C LEU A 30 -10.43 -1.75 2.37
N THR A 31 -11.16 -0.93 3.09
CA THR A 31 -11.05 0.54 3.01
C THR A 31 -10.53 1.04 4.33
N LEU A 32 -9.42 1.79 4.31
CA LEU A 32 -8.74 2.32 5.49
C LEU A 32 -8.76 3.86 5.41
N ALA A 33 -9.57 4.52 6.22
CA ALA A 33 -9.60 5.97 6.28
C ALA A 33 -8.43 6.48 7.14
N LEU A 34 -7.56 7.30 6.55
CA LEU A 34 -6.38 7.81 7.23
C LEU A 34 -6.73 8.95 8.19
N GLY A 35 -6.02 8.98 9.32
CA GLY A 35 -6.15 10.01 10.33
C GLY A 35 -5.72 11.40 9.84
N PRO A 36 -6.04 12.45 10.61
CA PRO A 36 -5.76 13.83 10.22
C PRO A 36 -4.27 14.12 10.07
N GLU A 37 -3.37 13.30 10.63
CA GLU A 37 -1.92 13.44 10.45
C GLU A 37 -1.45 13.12 9.01
N ASN A 38 -2.25 12.40 8.24
CA ASN A 38 -1.91 11.98 6.88
C ASN A 38 -3.07 12.29 5.92
N ARG A 39 -3.09 13.54 5.44
CA ARG A 39 -3.97 14.03 4.38
C ARG A 39 -3.25 14.12 3.04
N TRP A 40 -2.11 13.45 2.90
CA TRP A 40 -1.27 13.53 1.72
C TRP A 40 -1.97 12.92 0.51
N CYS A 41 -2.06 13.70 -0.56
CA CYS A 41 -2.69 13.27 -1.79
C CYS A 41 -1.68 13.10 -2.91
N ALA A 42 -1.61 11.88 -3.44
CA ALA A 42 -0.74 11.57 -4.58
C ALA A 42 -1.20 12.23 -5.89
N HIS A 43 -2.46 12.68 -5.99
CA HIS A 43 -2.91 13.42 -7.17
C HIS A 43 -2.30 14.82 -7.24
N VAL A 44 -2.39 15.57 -6.14
CA VAL A 44 -1.94 16.97 -6.06
C VAL A 44 -0.56 17.13 -5.42
N GLN A 45 0.06 16.03 -4.99
CA GLN A 45 1.39 15.97 -4.37
C GLN A 45 1.54 16.93 -3.18
N ARG A 46 0.49 17.02 -2.36
CA ARG A 46 0.45 17.83 -1.12
C ARG A 46 -0.64 17.34 -0.18
N ALA A 47 -0.63 17.84 1.06
CA ALA A 47 -1.72 17.61 2.00
C ALA A 47 -2.99 18.41 1.65
N HIS A 48 -4.15 17.78 1.80
CA HIS A 48 -5.44 18.48 1.78
C HIS A 48 -5.67 19.25 3.08
N ARG A 49 -6.33 20.41 2.99
CA ARG A 49 -6.58 21.30 4.13
C ARG A 49 -7.64 20.76 5.09
N SER A 50 -8.71 20.16 4.57
CA SER A 50 -9.87 19.70 5.37
C SER A 50 -10.39 18.31 4.99
N ASN A 51 -10.15 17.89 3.74
CA ASN A 51 -10.58 16.58 3.26
C ASN A 51 -9.58 15.50 3.65
N GLY A 52 -10.09 14.34 4.03
CA GLY A 52 -9.27 13.17 4.35
C GLY A 52 -8.85 12.37 3.12
N THR A 53 -7.93 11.44 3.33
CA THR A 53 -7.51 10.44 2.35
C THR A 53 -7.77 9.04 2.90
N TYR A 54 -7.89 8.06 2.01
CA TYR A 54 -8.10 6.67 2.39
C TYR A 54 -7.35 5.74 1.46
N LEU A 55 -7.01 4.56 1.95
CA LEU A 55 -6.39 3.49 1.19
C LEU A 55 -7.43 2.41 0.92
N ARG A 56 -7.50 1.95 -0.33
CA ARG A 56 -8.31 0.79 -0.73
C ARG A 56 -7.36 -0.36 -1.01
N VAL A 57 -7.50 -1.44 -0.26
CA VAL A 57 -6.70 -2.66 -0.41
C VAL A 57 -7.54 -3.68 -1.16
N ASP A 58 -7.01 -4.19 -2.27
CA ASP A 58 -7.58 -5.28 -3.03
C ASP A 58 -6.74 -6.55 -2.81
N ARG A 59 -7.28 -7.48 -2.02
CA ARG A 59 -6.59 -8.72 -1.66
C ARG A 59 -6.63 -9.77 -2.76
N ARG A 60 -7.43 -9.57 -3.82
CA ARG A 60 -7.41 -10.42 -5.02
C ARG A 60 -6.34 -9.96 -6.00
N ARG A 61 -6.20 -8.65 -6.16
CA ARG A 61 -5.19 -8.04 -7.05
C ARG A 61 -3.81 -7.91 -6.39
N ALA A 62 -3.70 -8.23 -5.10
CA ALA A 62 -2.48 -8.09 -4.32
C ALA A 62 -1.94 -6.65 -4.36
N SER A 63 -2.84 -5.67 -4.33
CA SER A 63 -2.50 -4.26 -4.40
C SER A 63 -3.29 -3.39 -3.43
N PHE A 64 -2.80 -2.17 -3.19
CA PHE A 64 -3.54 -1.11 -2.55
C PHE A 64 -3.34 0.22 -3.27
N THR A 65 -4.35 1.07 -3.21
CA THR A 65 -4.41 2.36 -3.91
C THR A 65 -4.89 3.45 -2.97
N GLN A 66 -4.34 4.66 -3.10
CA GLN A 66 -4.79 5.81 -2.36
C GLN A 66 -5.91 6.54 -3.08
N PHE A 67 -6.86 7.06 -2.31
CA PHE A 67 -7.96 7.89 -2.75
C PHE A 67 -8.12 9.08 -1.80
N CYS A 68 -8.81 10.13 -2.25
CA CYS A 68 -9.15 11.30 -1.44
C CYS A 68 -10.65 11.62 -1.51
N TYR A 69 -11.16 12.30 -0.48
CA TYR A 69 -12.53 12.81 -0.45
C TYR A 69 -12.68 14.20 -1.11
N ASP A 70 -11.57 14.77 -1.57
CA ASP A 70 -11.53 16.12 -2.11
C ASP A 70 -12.32 16.24 -3.43
N PRO A 71 -13.29 17.18 -3.52
CA PRO A 71 -14.15 17.31 -4.68
C PRO A 71 -13.38 17.81 -5.92
N ASP A 72 -12.35 18.63 -5.73
CA ASP A 72 -11.55 19.15 -6.85
C ASP A 72 -10.76 18.02 -7.51
N CYS A 73 -10.18 17.11 -6.72
CA CYS A 73 -9.55 15.91 -7.26
C CYS A 73 -10.54 15.05 -8.05
N ARG A 74 -11.77 14.87 -7.55
CA ARG A 74 -12.79 14.07 -8.25
C ARG A 74 -13.25 14.73 -9.55
N ALA A 75 -13.45 16.05 -9.53
CA ALA A 75 -13.81 16.85 -10.68
C ALA A 75 -12.71 16.85 -11.75
N ALA A 76 -11.44 16.86 -11.33
CA ALA A 76 -10.26 16.69 -12.20
C ALA A 76 -10.10 15.27 -12.75
N GLY A 77 -11.00 14.34 -12.43
CA GLY A 77 -10.98 12.98 -12.96
C GLY A 77 -10.09 12.01 -12.18
N PHE A 78 -9.62 12.35 -10.97
CA PHE A 78 -8.85 11.42 -10.16
C PHE A 78 -9.68 10.18 -9.79
N ARG A 79 -9.12 8.99 -10.02
CA ARG A 79 -9.76 7.69 -9.76
C ARG A 79 -8.93 6.79 -8.83
N GLY A 80 -7.96 7.37 -8.14
CA GLY A 80 -7.02 6.67 -7.28
C GLY A 80 -5.58 6.86 -7.77
N SER A 81 -4.63 6.71 -6.87
CA SER A 81 -3.19 6.74 -7.17
C SER A 81 -2.76 5.50 -7.95
N ASP A 82 -1.45 5.41 -8.23
CA ASP A 82 -0.85 4.15 -8.63
C ASP A 82 -1.09 3.04 -7.61
N GLU A 83 -1.17 1.82 -8.11
CA GLU A 83 -1.30 0.62 -7.31
C GLU A 83 0.05 0.23 -6.70
N LEU A 84 0.03 -0.04 -5.40
CA LEU A 84 1.20 -0.49 -4.65
C LEU A 84 1.00 -1.94 -4.22
N PRO A 85 2.03 -2.78 -4.31
CA PRO A 85 1.90 -4.20 -3.98
C PRO A 85 1.68 -4.43 -2.48
N ILE A 86 0.90 -5.47 -2.14
CA ILE A 86 0.86 -6.05 -0.80
C ILE A 86 1.50 -7.44 -0.78
N PRO A 87 2.04 -7.91 0.36
CA PRO A 87 2.63 -9.23 0.46
C PRO A 87 1.58 -10.33 0.24
N PRO A 88 2.00 -11.51 -0.28
CA PRO A 88 1.10 -12.65 -0.50
C PRO A 88 0.36 -13.10 0.76
N SER A 89 0.95 -12.92 1.94
CA SER A 89 0.33 -13.24 3.23
C SER A 89 -0.94 -12.42 3.53
N LEU A 90 -1.12 -11.28 2.87
CA LEU A 90 -2.32 -10.45 2.98
C LEU A 90 -3.30 -10.68 1.83
N CYS A 91 -2.93 -11.47 0.83
CA CYS A 91 -3.82 -11.81 -0.28
C CYS A 91 -4.88 -12.82 0.15
N MET A 92 -5.96 -12.93 -0.61
CA MET A 92 -6.88 -14.05 -0.48
C MET A 92 -6.41 -15.20 -1.36
N PRO A 93 -6.35 -16.46 -0.85
CA PRO A 93 -6.15 -17.59 -1.72
C PRO A 93 -7.32 -17.65 -2.71
N SER A 94 -7.01 -17.64 -4.01
CA SER A 94 -8.03 -17.87 -5.03
C SER A 94 -8.65 -19.23 -4.76
N ALA A 95 -9.98 -19.30 -4.62
CA ALA A 95 -10.72 -20.54 -4.37
C ALA A 95 -10.67 -21.55 -5.54
N SER A 96 -9.78 -21.37 -6.52
CA SER A 96 -9.59 -22.27 -7.65
C SER A 96 -8.37 -23.15 -7.43
N ALA A 97 -8.53 -24.13 -6.54
CA ALA A 97 -7.88 -25.41 -6.69
C ALA A 97 -8.97 -26.46 -6.50
N CYS A 98 -9.58 -26.89 -7.61
CA CYS A 98 -10.17 -28.22 -7.64
C CYS A 98 -9.08 -29.19 -7.20
N THR A 99 -9.28 -29.84 -6.06
CA THR A 99 -8.49 -30.97 -5.63
C THR A 99 -8.74 -32.13 -6.61
N PRO A 100 -7.76 -32.62 -7.40
CA PRO A 100 -7.76 -34.03 -7.70
C PRO A 100 -7.43 -34.76 -6.39
N ALA A 101 -8.33 -35.63 -5.96
CA ALA A 101 -8.12 -36.51 -4.83
C ALA A 101 -6.83 -37.32 -5.01
N CYS A 102 -5.75 -36.97 -4.31
CA CYS A 102 -4.81 -37.88 -3.64
C CYS A 102 -3.64 -37.08 -3.05
N ALA A 103 -3.41 -37.23 -1.75
CA ALA A 103 -2.11 -37.01 -1.10
C ALA A 103 -1.42 -38.39 -0.93
N PRO A 104 -0.14 -38.51 -0.54
CA PRO A 104 0.75 -37.46 -0.01
C PRO A 104 2.23 -37.51 -0.45
N ALA A 105 2.98 -36.54 0.08
CA ALA A 105 4.39 -36.58 0.54
C ALA A 105 5.47 -35.86 -0.27
N ALA A 106 6.34 -35.17 0.49
CA ALA A 106 7.68 -34.67 0.17
C ALA A 106 7.77 -33.50 -0.83
N SER A 107 8.55 -32.43 -0.68
CA SER A 107 9.52 -31.99 0.31
C SER A 107 9.79 -30.48 0.09
N GLU A 108 10.00 -29.76 1.18
CA GLU A 108 11.13 -28.86 1.43
C GLU A 108 11.45 -27.66 0.48
N VAL A 109 11.15 -26.46 0.99
CA VAL A 109 12.04 -25.29 1.19
C VAL A 109 13.07 -24.91 0.10
N SER A 110 12.83 -23.78 -0.58
CA SER A 110 13.73 -22.60 -0.72
C SER A 110 13.47 -21.88 -2.05
N ARG A 111 12.91 -20.66 -2.03
CA ARG A 111 13.59 -19.36 -1.88
C ARG A 111 14.10 -18.82 -3.23
N THR A 112 13.47 -17.75 -3.70
CA THR A 112 14.15 -16.57 -4.27
C THR A 112 13.24 -15.35 -4.10
N SER A 113 13.41 -14.67 -2.96
CA SER A 113 13.02 -13.26 -2.81
C SER A 113 14.07 -12.42 -3.52
N SER A 114 13.72 -11.77 -4.63
CA SER A 114 14.59 -10.76 -5.24
C SER A 114 13.79 -9.82 -6.14
N ALA A 115 12.94 -9.01 -5.52
CA ALA A 115 12.28 -7.89 -6.21
C ALA A 115 12.17 -6.63 -5.35
N ILE A 116 12.28 -6.75 -4.02
CA ILE A 116 12.12 -5.63 -3.08
C ILE A 116 13.47 -4.99 -2.72
N GLU A 117 14.53 -5.80 -2.63
CA GLU A 117 15.89 -5.36 -2.25
C GLU A 117 16.54 -4.44 -3.31
N GLY A 118 16.13 -4.55 -4.57
CA GLY A 118 16.68 -3.72 -5.66
C GLY A 118 16.25 -2.25 -5.58
N TRP A 119 15.07 -1.95 -5.01
CA TRP A 119 14.55 -0.58 -4.97
C TRP A 119 15.02 0.22 -3.75
N LEU A 120 15.40 -0.45 -2.66
CA LEU A 120 15.91 0.18 -1.44
C LEU A 120 17.37 0.61 -1.54
N SER A 121 18.16 0.05 -2.46
CA SER A 121 19.61 0.30 -2.52
C SER A 121 20.00 1.53 -3.36
N GLU A 122 19.15 2.01 -4.27
CA GLU A 122 19.47 3.13 -5.17
C GLU A 122 19.16 4.53 -4.58
N GLN A 123 18.41 4.62 -3.47
CA GLN A 123 18.03 5.91 -2.87
C GLN A 123 18.92 6.36 -1.69
N ALA A 124 19.91 5.56 -1.28
CA ALA A 124 20.76 5.87 -0.13
C ALA A 124 21.98 6.78 -0.46
N LEU A 125 22.23 7.14 -1.72
CA LEU A 125 23.43 7.90 -2.09
C LEU A 125 23.26 9.42 -2.19
N ALA A 126 22.07 9.99 -1.96
CA ALA A 126 21.81 11.41 -2.23
C ALA A 126 21.84 12.34 -1.00
N ALA A 127 22.39 11.91 0.15
CA ALA A 127 22.44 12.76 1.34
C ALA A 127 23.79 12.65 2.06
N LEU A 128 24.84 13.25 1.47
CA LEU A 128 26.00 13.69 2.25
C LEU A 128 25.92 15.23 2.38
N PRO A 129 25.94 15.78 3.61
CA PRO A 129 26.07 17.22 3.79
C PRO A 129 27.50 17.63 3.49
N LEU A 130 27.67 18.56 2.53
CA LEU A 130 28.89 19.33 2.44
C LEU A 130 28.87 20.39 3.55
N ASP A 131 29.76 20.15 4.50
CA ASP A 131 30.41 21.12 5.37
C ASP A 131 30.69 22.43 4.61
N GLU A 132 30.03 23.53 4.99
CA GLU A 132 30.51 24.88 4.66
C GLU A 132 31.18 25.49 5.90
N ILE A 133 32.50 25.29 5.93
CA ILE A 133 33.47 26.20 6.54
C ILE A 133 33.43 27.52 5.75
N GLY A 134 33.12 28.60 6.44
CA GLY A 134 33.18 29.98 5.94
C GLY A 134 32.80 30.98 7.01
#